data_AF-A0A497CR58-F1
#
_entry.id   AF-A0A497CR58-F1
#
_cell.length_a   1.000
_cell.length_b   1.000
_cell.length_c   1.000
_cell.angle_alpha   90.00
_cell.angle_beta   90.00
_cell.angle_gamma   90.00
#
_symmetry.space_group_name_H-M   'P 1'
#
loop_
_entity.id
_entity.type
_entity.pdbx_description
1 polymer ?
#
loop_
_entity_poly.entity_id
_entity_poly.type
_entity_poly.pdbx_seq_one_letter_code
_entity_poly.pdbx_strand_id
1 'polypeptide(L)'
;LIEIGHYAEAEESLKHAFSIFKKLNEKTGMVITNLPLADAMIKQGKPEGILLANRILQEAKNIDNPNLLSFVYGKLSAIYAYNNDFQKAFEYQKKHEVIKDSLFTSEKERMLAEVEVKFQSEKKDSDIALLKEKAKVERNRNIKLIVLLTVFLIAIFLLIVMFRYKSTAFKRQQKLLEQEKIIHTQENEINEKENQLLQEQLESKNRELASKALEMLRYNETISSIIEKLESLNNRFDEKPEVMRPVKDIIHELENHTKQNIWNEFEKIFKNIHSGFYEKLLEICPELTATEIKTAALLKLNLTTKEIAAIAFKSEGGIKTTRYRLRKKLGLSGDDKLVPFLMQI
;
A
#
# COMPACT_ATOMS: atom_id res chain seq x y z
N LEU A 1 -84.75 49.76 -23.35
CA LEU A 1 -85.62 50.81 -23.95
C LEU A 1 -86.83 50.20 -24.65
N ILE A 2 -86.67 49.38 -25.69
CA ILE A 2 -87.82 48.74 -26.40
C ILE A 2 -88.66 47.82 -25.50
N GLU A 3 -88.03 46.95 -24.71
CA GLU A 3 -88.74 46.00 -23.82
C GLU A 3 -89.51 46.68 -22.67
N ILE A 4 -89.17 47.94 -22.38
CA ILE A 4 -89.71 48.73 -21.28
C ILE A 4 -90.67 49.83 -21.80
N GLY A 5 -91.04 49.80 -23.09
CA GLY A 5 -92.02 50.70 -23.71
C GLY A 5 -91.50 52.05 -24.20
N HIS A 6 -90.21 52.35 -24.01
CA HIS A 6 -89.58 53.62 -24.42
C HIS A 6 -89.12 53.56 -25.88
N TYR A 7 -90.08 53.51 -26.81
CA TYR A 7 -89.77 53.26 -28.22
C TYR A 7 -89.09 54.44 -28.94
N ALA A 8 -89.43 55.69 -28.58
CA ALA A 8 -88.85 56.89 -29.21
C ALA A 8 -87.36 57.07 -28.86
N GLU A 9 -87.01 56.92 -27.57
CA GLU A 9 -85.63 56.97 -27.08
C GLU A 9 -84.79 55.80 -27.63
N ALA A 10 -85.40 54.62 -27.79
CA ALA A 10 -84.78 53.49 -28.45
C ALA A 10 -84.47 53.77 -29.92
N GLU A 11 -85.41 54.38 -30.63
CA GLU A 11 -85.28 54.73 -32.05
C GLU A 11 -84.10 55.68 -32.29
N GLU A 12 -83.96 56.72 -31.46
CA GLU A 12 -82.85 57.67 -31.53
C GLU A 12 -81.49 57.00 -31.27
N SER A 13 -81.41 56.21 -30.21
CA SER A 13 -80.18 55.49 -29.83
C SER A 13 -79.76 54.48 -30.91
N LEU A 14 -80.72 53.76 -31.49
CA LEU A 14 -80.46 52.77 -32.55
C LEU A 14 -80.08 53.41 -33.87
N LYS A 15 -80.65 54.57 -34.23
CA LYS A 15 -80.22 55.36 -35.39
C LYS A 15 -78.80 55.86 -35.24
N HIS A 16 -78.43 56.31 -34.04
CA HIS A 16 -77.05 56.71 -33.75
C HIS A 16 -76.08 55.52 -33.88
N ALA A 17 -76.40 54.38 -33.26
CA ALA A 17 -75.61 53.15 -33.37
C ALA A 17 -75.47 52.67 -34.83
N PHE A 18 -76.56 52.68 -35.60
CA PHE A 18 -76.54 52.35 -37.03
C PHE A 18 -75.62 53.29 -37.81
N SER A 19 -75.63 54.60 -37.52
CA SER A 19 -74.75 55.57 -38.19
C SER A 19 -73.26 55.28 -37.96
N ILE A 20 -72.91 54.77 -36.77
CA ILE A 20 -71.55 54.36 -36.42
C ILE A 20 -71.17 53.11 -37.21
N PHE A 21 -71.98 52.04 -37.17
CA PHE A 21 -71.70 50.82 -37.94
C PHE A 21 -71.64 51.08 -39.45
N LYS A 22 -72.49 52.00 -39.95
CA LYS A 22 -72.45 52.46 -41.35
C LYS A 22 -71.14 53.14 -41.70
N LYS A 23 -70.61 54.03 -40.84
CA LYS A 23 -69.29 54.65 -41.04
C LYS A 23 -68.15 53.64 -41.02
N LEU A 24 -68.28 52.59 -40.21
CA LEU A 24 -67.30 51.50 -40.10
C LEU A 24 -67.43 50.43 -41.21
N ASN A 25 -68.43 50.58 -42.10
CA ASN A 25 -68.76 49.60 -43.14
C ASN A 25 -68.99 48.16 -42.59
N GLU A 26 -69.43 48.06 -41.33
CA GLU A 26 -69.58 46.77 -40.65
C GLU A 26 -71.02 46.27 -40.85
N LYS A 27 -71.19 45.37 -41.83
CA LYS A 27 -72.50 44.94 -42.33
C LYS A 27 -73.32 44.15 -41.29
N THR A 28 -72.66 43.39 -40.42
CA THR A 28 -73.35 42.56 -39.40
C THR A 28 -73.97 43.44 -38.31
N GLY A 29 -73.22 44.40 -37.80
CA GLY A 29 -73.65 45.38 -36.82
C GLY A 29 -74.72 46.31 -37.38
N MET A 30 -74.67 46.65 -38.67
CA MET A 30 -75.79 47.33 -39.36
C MET A 30 -77.08 46.53 -39.29
N VAL A 31 -77.04 45.21 -39.54
CA VAL A 31 -78.20 44.32 -39.45
C VAL A 31 -78.69 44.17 -38.00
N ILE A 32 -77.77 43.94 -37.05
CA ILE A 32 -78.08 43.75 -35.63
C ILE A 32 -78.71 45.01 -35.01
N THR A 33 -78.34 46.21 -35.47
CA THR A 33 -78.88 47.47 -34.96
C THR A 33 -80.17 47.90 -35.65
N ASN A 34 -80.29 47.68 -36.96
CA ASN A 34 -81.49 48.07 -37.70
C ASN A 34 -82.70 47.16 -37.40
N LEU A 35 -82.49 45.91 -36.97
CA LEU A 35 -83.62 45.00 -36.72
C LEU A 35 -84.44 45.36 -35.47
N PRO A 36 -83.81 45.68 -34.31
CA PRO A 36 -84.51 46.29 -33.19
C PRO A 36 -85.13 47.65 -33.54
N LEU A 37 -84.52 48.42 -34.45
CA LEU A 37 -85.09 49.69 -34.92
C LEU A 37 -86.40 49.46 -35.68
N ALA A 38 -86.44 48.46 -36.56
CA ALA A 38 -87.66 48.03 -37.25
C ALA A 38 -88.76 47.57 -36.28
N ASP A 39 -88.41 46.77 -35.26
CA ASP A 39 -89.34 46.36 -34.19
C ASP A 39 -89.92 47.55 -33.42
N ALA A 40 -89.06 48.52 -33.03
CA ALA A 40 -89.50 49.73 -32.34
C ALA A 40 -90.45 50.58 -33.20
N MET A 41 -90.21 50.69 -34.51
CA MET A 41 -91.09 51.40 -35.44
C MET A 41 -92.46 50.72 -35.57
N ILE A 42 -92.49 49.39 -35.67
CA ILE A 42 -93.74 48.62 -35.77
C ILE A 42 -94.57 48.75 -34.50
N LYS A 43 -93.94 48.68 -33.32
CA LYS A 43 -94.63 48.86 -32.03
C LYS A 43 -95.20 50.26 -31.81
N GLN A 44 -94.62 51.27 -32.47
CA GLN A 44 -95.16 52.64 -32.52
C GLN A 44 -96.28 52.81 -33.56
N GLY A 45 -96.67 51.76 -34.28
CA GLY A 45 -97.71 51.81 -35.32
C GLY A 45 -97.22 52.36 -36.67
N LYS A 46 -95.91 52.48 -36.90
CA LYS A 46 -95.33 52.96 -38.16
C LYS A 46 -95.18 51.80 -39.17
N PRO A 47 -95.94 51.76 -40.28
CA PRO A 47 -95.93 50.65 -41.23
C PRO A 47 -94.57 50.49 -41.96
N GLU A 48 -93.76 51.55 -42.03
CA GLU A 48 -92.43 51.55 -42.65
C GLU A 48 -91.47 50.56 -41.97
N GLY A 49 -91.71 50.21 -40.71
CA GLY A 49 -90.90 49.26 -39.98
C GLY A 49 -90.93 47.84 -40.59
N ILE A 50 -92.04 47.43 -41.21
CA ILE A 50 -92.13 46.11 -41.88
C ILE A 50 -91.27 46.09 -43.16
N LEU A 51 -91.26 47.20 -43.92
CA LEU A 51 -90.40 47.34 -45.10
C LEU A 51 -88.92 47.28 -44.72
N LEU A 52 -88.55 47.97 -43.62
CA LEU A 52 -87.20 47.93 -43.07
C LEU A 52 -86.82 46.51 -42.63
N ALA A 53 -87.70 45.80 -41.92
CA ALA A 53 -87.49 44.42 -41.50
C ALA A 53 -87.22 43.46 -42.68
N ASN A 54 -87.98 43.59 -43.78
CA ASN A 54 -87.78 42.77 -44.98
C ASN A 54 -86.48 43.10 -45.72
N ARG A 55 -86.07 44.38 -45.75
CA ARG A 55 -84.78 44.78 -46.30
C ARG A 55 -83.62 44.18 -45.50
N ILE A 56 -83.68 44.25 -44.18
CA ILE A 56 -82.67 43.70 -43.28
C ILE A 56 -82.53 42.19 -43.48
N LEU A 57 -83.64 41.48 -43.73
CA LEU A 57 -83.58 40.06 -44.04
C LEU A 57 -82.76 39.77 -45.30
N GLN A 58 -82.91 40.58 -46.36
CA GLN A 58 -82.13 40.40 -47.59
C GLN A 58 -80.65 40.73 -47.35
N GLU A 59 -80.37 41.80 -46.60
CA GLU A 59 -79.00 42.15 -46.22
C GLU A 59 -78.35 41.03 -45.39
N ALA A 60 -79.08 40.44 -44.43
CA ALA A 60 -78.61 39.31 -43.62
C ALA A 60 -78.32 38.05 -44.45
N LYS A 61 -79.15 37.74 -45.45
CA LYS A 61 -78.91 36.62 -46.39
C LYS A 61 -77.65 36.81 -47.22
N ASN A 62 -77.28 38.06 -47.54
CA ASN A 62 -76.09 38.38 -48.33
C ASN A 62 -74.78 38.38 -47.52
N ILE A 63 -74.85 38.28 -46.18
CA ILE A 63 -73.67 38.33 -45.28
C ILE A 63 -73.06 36.93 -45.04
N ASP A 64 -73.68 35.86 -45.56
CA ASP A 64 -73.25 34.45 -45.42
C ASP A 64 -72.84 34.08 -43.97
N ASN A 65 -73.66 34.51 -43.01
CA ASN A 65 -73.45 34.26 -41.60
C ASN A 65 -74.68 33.57 -41.01
N PRO A 66 -74.65 32.23 -40.82
CA PRO A 66 -75.78 31.48 -40.31
C PRO A 66 -76.21 31.91 -38.88
N ASN A 67 -75.27 32.35 -38.02
CA ASN A 67 -75.60 32.87 -36.69
C ASN A 67 -76.43 34.16 -36.79
N LEU A 68 -76.01 35.08 -37.66
CA LEU A 68 -76.74 36.32 -37.94
C LEU A 68 -78.11 36.03 -38.54
N LEU A 69 -78.18 35.11 -39.51
CA LEU A 69 -79.43 34.75 -40.18
C LEU A 69 -80.42 34.07 -39.22
N SER A 70 -79.93 33.21 -38.32
CA SER A 70 -80.73 32.62 -37.24
C SER A 70 -81.27 33.70 -36.30
N PHE A 71 -80.43 34.64 -35.85
CA PHE A 71 -80.86 35.78 -35.02
C PHE A 71 -81.95 36.61 -35.72
N VAL A 72 -81.76 36.93 -37.00
CA VAL A 72 -82.71 37.72 -37.80
C VAL A 72 -84.05 36.99 -37.94
N TYR A 73 -84.06 35.69 -38.25
CA TYR A 73 -85.30 34.92 -38.32
C TYR A 73 -86.04 34.83 -36.98
N GLY A 74 -85.33 34.66 -35.86
CA GLY A 74 -85.96 34.64 -34.54
C GLY A 74 -86.61 35.99 -34.18
N LYS A 75 -85.95 37.10 -34.52
CA LYS A 75 -86.51 38.45 -34.30
C LYS A 75 -87.68 38.76 -35.24
N LEU A 76 -87.60 38.37 -36.52
CA LEU A 76 -88.72 38.53 -37.46
C LEU A 76 -89.94 37.71 -37.04
N SER A 77 -89.74 36.49 -36.54
CA SER A 77 -90.82 35.68 -35.96
C SER A 77 -91.59 36.46 -34.88
N ALA A 78 -90.86 37.05 -33.92
CA ALA A 78 -91.47 37.84 -32.86
C ALA A 78 -92.18 39.11 -33.37
N ILE A 79 -91.59 39.80 -34.36
CA ILE A 79 -92.18 41.00 -34.99
C ILE A 79 -93.51 40.65 -35.70
N TYR A 80 -93.53 39.60 -36.52
CA TYR A 80 -94.74 39.18 -37.24
C TYR A 80 -95.82 38.63 -36.30
N ALA A 81 -95.43 37.97 -35.20
CA ALA A 81 -96.36 37.52 -34.17
C ALA A 81 -97.04 38.71 -33.45
N TYR A 82 -96.27 39.76 -33.13
CA TYR A 82 -96.81 40.99 -32.54
C TYR A 82 -97.80 41.70 -33.49
N ASN A 83 -97.57 41.63 -34.80
CA ASN A 83 -98.43 42.21 -35.83
C ASN A 83 -99.61 41.31 -36.24
N ASN A 84 -99.93 40.26 -35.47
CA ASN A 84 -100.99 39.27 -35.73
C ASN A 84 -100.86 38.48 -37.06
N ASP A 85 -99.71 38.51 -37.74
CA ASP A 85 -99.41 37.69 -38.92
C ASP A 85 -98.75 36.38 -38.47
N PHE A 86 -99.56 35.52 -37.84
CA PHE A 86 -99.10 34.27 -37.25
C PHE A 86 -98.52 33.30 -38.28
N GLN A 87 -98.95 33.38 -39.54
CA GLN A 87 -98.42 32.53 -40.61
C GLN A 87 -96.95 32.83 -40.88
N LYS A 88 -96.58 34.10 -41.11
CA LYS A 88 -95.17 34.47 -41.32
C LYS A 88 -94.34 34.30 -40.07
N ALA A 89 -94.93 34.55 -38.89
CA ALA A 89 -94.24 34.30 -37.62
C ALA A 89 -93.81 32.83 -37.51
N PHE A 90 -94.73 31.91 -37.78
CA PHE A 90 -94.44 30.47 -37.77
C PHE A 90 -93.40 30.06 -38.83
N GLU A 91 -93.48 30.61 -40.05
CA GLU A 91 -92.49 30.34 -41.09
C GLU A 91 -91.07 30.77 -40.69
N TYR A 92 -90.92 31.97 -40.11
CA TYR A 92 -89.63 32.46 -39.66
C TYR A 92 -89.14 31.72 -38.41
N GLN A 93 -90.05 31.32 -37.51
CA GLN A 93 -89.71 30.45 -36.40
C GLN A 93 -89.12 29.12 -36.90
N LYS A 94 -89.78 28.47 -37.87
CA LYS A 94 -89.29 27.22 -38.45
C LYS A 94 -87.90 27.38 -39.08
N LYS A 95 -87.67 28.49 -39.78
CA LYS A 95 -86.34 28.81 -40.36
C LYS A 95 -85.28 29.08 -39.28
N HIS A 96 -85.64 29.74 -38.19
CA HIS A 96 -84.77 29.95 -37.04
C HIS A 96 -84.35 28.62 -36.41
N GLU A 97 -85.32 27.73 -36.13
CA GLU A 97 -85.03 26.42 -35.51
C GLU A 97 -84.10 25.57 -36.39
N VAL A 98 -84.35 25.48 -37.70
CA VAL A 98 -83.48 24.69 -38.61
C VAL A 98 -82.02 25.18 -38.58
N ILE A 99 -81.80 26.50 -38.62
CA ILE A 99 -80.44 27.04 -38.61
C ILE A 99 -79.82 26.88 -37.21
N LYS A 100 -80.60 27.09 -36.15
CA LYS A 100 -80.16 26.91 -34.77
C LYS A 100 -79.75 25.47 -34.49
N ASP A 101 -80.52 24.49 -34.94
CA ASP A 101 -80.21 23.06 -34.81
C ASP A 101 -78.92 22.70 -35.56
N SER A 102 -78.74 23.24 -36.78
CA SER A 102 -77.52 23.05 -37.55
C SER A 102 -76.29 23.68 -36.88
N LEU A 103 -76.43 24.90 -36.33
CA LEU A 103 -75.37 25.60 -35.62
C LEU A 103 -74.95 24.84 -34.35
N PHE A 104 -75.94 24.38 -33.57
CA PHE A 104 -75.70 23.58 -32.37
C PHE A 104 -74.98 22.26 -32.67
N THR A 105 -75.37 21.59 -33.77
CA THR A 105 -74.70 20.36 -34.22
C THR A 105 -73.23 20.62 -34.57
N SER A 106 -72.96 21.66 -35.36
CA SER A 106 -71.58 22.03 -35.75
C SER A 106 -70.73 22.45 -34.55
N GLU A 107 -71.30 23.20 -33.60
CA GLU A 107 -70.61 23.60 -32.38
C GLU A 107 -70.25 22.39 -31.51
N LYS A 108 -71.19 21.45 -31.35
CA LYS A 108 -70.96 20.19 -30.64
C LYS A 108 -69.85 19.37 -31.29
N GLU A 109 -69.85 19.24 -32.61
CA GLU A 109 -68.78 18.55 -33.35
C GLU A 109 -67.41 19.22 -33.13
N ARG A 110 -67.36 20.55 -33.15
CA ARG A 110 -66.13 21.30 -32.87
C ARG A 110 -65.63 21.06 -31.44
N MET A 111 -66.53 21.11 -30.45
CA MET A 111 -66.17 20.82 -29.05
C MET A 111 -65.64 19.39 -28.89
N LEU A 112 -66.28 18.41 -29.54
CA LEU A 112 -65.81 17.02 -29.51
C LEU A 112 -64.42 16.87 -30.13
N ALA A 113 -64.18 17.50 -31.29
CA ALA A 113 -62.88 17.49 -31.94
C ALA A 113 -61.78 18.13 -31.05
N GLU A 114 -62.09 19.25 -30.39
CA GLU A 114 -61.16 19.92 -29.48
C GLU A 114 -60.82 19.04 -28.26
N VAL A 115 -61.82 18.40 -27.66
CA VAL A 115 -61.64 17.47 -26.54
C VAL A 115 -60.78 16.28 -26.96
N GLU A 116 -61.03 15.70 -28.13
CA GLU A 116 -60.24 14.57 -28.65
C GLU A 116 -58.78 14.97 -28.90
N VAL A 117 -58.54 16.13 -29.53
CA VAL A 117 -57.19 16.65 -29.76
C VAL A 117 -56.46 16.85 -28.42
N LYS A 118 -57.13 17.43 -27.42
CA LYS A 118 -56.54 17.64 -26.10
C LYS A 118 -56.21 16.32 -25.41
N PHE A 119 -57.15 15.36 -25.43
CA PHE A 119 -56.93 14.03 -24.87
C PHE A 119 -55.74 13.31 -25.53
N GLN A 120 -55.65 13.35 -26.86
CA GLN A 120 -54.53 12.77 -27.59
C GLN A 120 -53.20 13.47 -27.27
N SER A 121 -53.20 14.79 -27.09
CA SER A 121 -52.01 15.53 -26.66
C SER A 121 -51.56 15.11 -25.27
N GLU A 122 -52.47 15.09 -24.29
CA GLU A 122 -52.16 14.66 -22.91
C GLU A 122 -51.64 13.22 -22.85
N LYS A 123 -52.22 12.32 -23.67
CA LYS A 123 -51.73 10.94 -23.81
C LYS A 123 -50.31 10.90 -24.36
N LYS A 124 -50.01 11.65 -25.42
CA LYS A 124 -48.65 11.74 -26.00
C LYS A 124 -47.66 12.33 -25.02
N ASP A 125 -48.04 13.37 -24.27
CA ASP A 125 -47.18 13.99 -23.26
C ASP A 125 -46.87 13.00 -22.12
N SER A 126 -47.87 12.21 -21.71
CA SER A 126 -47.70 11.13 -20.74
C SER A 126 -46.77 10.03 -21.24
N ASP A 127 -46.91 9.60 -22.50
CA ASP A 127 -46.04 8.61 -23.13
C ASP A 127 -44.60 9.13 -23.25
N ILE A 128 -44.42 10.40 -23.63
CA ILE A 128 -43.10 11.05 -23.68
C ILE A 128 -42.46 11.11 -22.29
N ALA A 129 -43.23 11.46 -21.26
CA ALA A 129 -42.73 11.48 -19.88
C ALA A 129 -42.28 10.08 -19.43
N LEU A 130 -43.07 9.04 -19.73
CA LEU A 130 -42.73 7.66 -19.43
C LEU A 130 -41.46 7.20 -20.16
N LEU A 131 -41.33 7.50 -21.46
CA LEU A 131 -40.15 7.16 -22.25
C LEU A 131 -38.89 7.86 -21.73
N LYS A 132 -39.00 9.13 -21.30
CA LYS A 132 -37.90 9.86 -20.68
C LYS A 132 -37.45 9.22 -19.37
N GLU A 133 -38.38 8.82 -18.51
CA GLU A 133 -38.06 8.13 -17.25
C GLU A 133 -37.42 6.76 -17.52
N LYS A 134 -37.93 5.98 -18.48
CA LYS A 134 -37.30 4.71 -18.88
C LYS A 134 -35.88 4.91 -19.38
N ALA A 135 -35.65 5.87 -20.28
CA ALA A 135 -34.32 6.20 -20.80
C ALA A 135 -33.36 6.66 -19.69
N LYS A 136 -33.84 7.40 -18.70
CA LYS A 136 -33.07 7.82 -17.53
C LYS A 136 -32.66 6.63 -16.65
N VAL A 137 -33.58 5.69 -16.41
CA VAL A 137 -33.30 4.45 -15.66
C VAL A 137 -32.27 3.60 -16.38
N GLU A 138 -32.40 3.42 -17.70
CA GLU A 138 -31.42 2.68 -18.52
C GLU A 138 -30.04 3.35 -18.51
N ARG A 139 -30.00 4.68 -18.67
CA ARG A 139 -28.75 5.45 -18.57
C ARG A 139 -28.08 5.25 -17.21
N ASN A 140 -28.84 5.31 -16.12
CA ASN A 140 -28.31 5.09 -14.77
C ASN A 140 -27.79 3.67 -14.58
N ARG A 141 -28.48 2.65 -15.13
CA ARG A 141 -28.01 1.26 -15.14
C ARG A 141 -26.68 1.13 -15.88
N ASN A 142 -26.57 1.73 -17.07
CA ASN A 142 -25.34 1.68 -17.87
C ASN A 142 -24.18 2.40 -17.19
N ILE A 143 -24.41 3.57 -16.58
CA ILE A 143 -23.39 4.27 -15.79
C ILE A 143 -22.91 3.40 -14.62
N LYS A 144 -23.83 2.75 -13.88
CA LYS A 144 -23.45 1.84 -12.79
C LYS A 144 -22.61 0.66 -13.27
N LEU A 145 -22.94 0.07 -14.42
CA LEU A 145 -22.16 -1.01 -15.02
C LEU A 145 -20.76 -0.56 -15.43
N ILE A 146 -20.64 0.62 -16.06
CA ILE A 146 -19.34 1.20 -16.45
C ILE A 146 -18.49 1.46 -15.21
N VAL A 147 -19.05 2.06 -14.15
CA VAL A 147 -18.34 2.32 -12.89
C VAL A 147 -17.87 1.02 -12.23
N LEU A 148 -18.70 -0.03 -12.24
CA LEU A 148 -18.31 -1.33 -11.67
C LEU A 148 -17.16 -1.97 -12.46
N LEU A 149 -17.22 -1.91 -13.79
CA LEU A 149 -16.14 -2.40 -14.67
C LEU A 149 -14.84 -1.61 -14.48
N THR A 150 -14.89 -0.29 -14.34
CA THR A 150 -13.68 0.52 -14.13
C THR A 150 -13.04 0.22 -12.77
N VAL A 151 -13.84 0.10 -11.70
CA VAL A 151 -13.34 -0.31 -10.37
C VAL A 151 -12.71 -1.70 -10.42
N PHE A 152 -13.33 -2.65 -11.13
CA PHE A 152 -12.79 -4.00 -11.29
C PHE A 152 -11.44 -4.00 -12.03
N LEU A 153 -11.31 -3.23 -13.11
CA LEU A 153 -10.05 -3.11 -13.85
C LEU A 153 -8.95 -2.45 -13.01
N ILE A 154 -9.27 -1.43 -12.20
CA ILE A 154 -8.32 -0.82 -11.27
C ILE A 154 -7.86 -1.84 -10.23
N ALA A 155 -8.76 -2.66 -9.68
CA ALA A 155 -8.41 -3.70 -8.72
C ALA A 155 -7.46 -4.76 -9.33
N ILE A 156 -7.73 -5.21 -10.56
CA ILE A 156 -6.84 -6.11 -11.30
C ILE A 156 -5.46 -5.46 -11.52
N PHE A 157 -5.43 -4.21 -11.94
CA PHE A 157 -4.19 -3.48 -12.16
C PHE A 157 -3.35 -3.40 -10.87
N LEU A 158 -3.97 -3.05 -9.74
CA LEU A 158 -3.30 -3.02 -8.43
C LEU A 158 -2.78 -4.40 -8.01
N LEU A 159 -3.55 -5.48 -8.25
CA LEU A 159 -3.11 -6.85 -7.99
C LEU A 159 -1.88 -7.22 -8.82
N ILE A 160 -1.84 -6.84 -10.11
CA ILE A 160 -0.69 -7.08 -10.99
C ILE A 160 0.55 -6.33 -10.49
N VAL A 161 0.39 -5.05 -10.12
CA VAL A 161 1.49 -4.24 -9.56
C VAL A 161 2.00 -4.83 -8.26
N MET A 162 1.10 -5.21 -7.34
CA MET A 162 1.46 -5.86 -6.08
C MET A 162 2.19 -7.18 -6.31
N PHE A 163 1.71 -8.01 -7.24
CA PHE A 163 2.36 -9.28 -7.59
C PHE A 163 3.75 -9.08 -8.19
N ARG A 164 3.91 -8.09 -9.10
CA ARG A 164 5.21 -7.72 -9.68
C ARG A 164 6.20 -7.24 -8.62
N TYR A 165 5.73 -6.40 -7.69
CA TYR A 165 6.53 -5.90 -6.57
C TYR A 165 7.01 -7.05 -5.68
N LYS A 166 6.08 -7.92 -5.24
CA LYS A 166 6.40 -9.07 -4.38
C LYS A 166 7.34 -10.07 -5.07
N SER A 167 7.10 -10.36 -6.34
CA SER A 167 7.95 -11.26 -7.14
C SER A 167 9.39 -10.73 -7.24
N THR A 168 9.54 -9.42 -7.45
CA THR A 168 10.86 -8.79 -7.52
C THR A 168 11.56 -8.79 -6.16
N ALA A 169 10.83 -8.51 -5.08
CA ALA A 169 11.36 -8.55 -3.72
C ALA A 169 11.86 -9.96 -3.35
N PHE A 170 11.08 -10.99 -3.69
CA PHE A 170 11.47 -12.38 -3.45
C PHE A 170 12.77 -12.77 -4.18
N LYS A 171 12.90 -12.37 -5.46
CA LYS A 171 14.15 -12.59 -6.21
C LYS A 171 15.36 -11.87 -5.58
N ARG A 172 15.17 -10.67 -5.03
CA ARG A 172 16.24 -9.95 -4.31
C ARG A 172 16.64 -10.70 -3.03
N GLN A 173 15.66 -11.19 -2.28
CA GLN A 173 15.92 -11.96 -1.05
C GLN A 173 16.69 -13.25 -1.34
N GLN A 174 16.33 -13.98 -2.40
CA GLN A 174 17.08 -15.17 -2.81
C GLN A 174 18.53 -14.86 -3.19
N LYS A 175 18.77 -13.78 -3.95
CA LYS A 175 20.13 -13.34 -4.29
C LYS A 175 20.95 -12.97 -3.05
N LEU A 176 20.34 -12.29 -2.08
CA LEU A 176 21.01 -11.96 -0.82
C LEU A 176 21.37 -13.21 -0.03
N LEU A 177 20.46 -14.19 0.06
CA LEU A 177 20.72 -15.46 0.73
C LEU A 177 21.82 -16.26 0.04
N GLU A 178 21.87 -16.24 -1.29
CA GLU A 178 22.95 -16.88 -2.05
C GLU A 178 24.30 -16.21 -1.81
N GLN A 179 24.33 -14.87 -1.78
CA GLN A 179 25.53 -14.11 -1.43
C GLN A 179 26.00 -14.39 0.01
N GLU A 180 25.07 -14.45 0.96
CA GLU A 180 25.36 -14.76 2.35
C GLU A 180 25.97 -16.16 2.51
N LYS A 181 25.44 -17.16 1.77
CA LYS A 181 26.04 -18.51 1.72
C LYS A 181 27.45 -18.48 1.17
N ILE A 182 27.70 -17.75 0.08
CA ILE A 182 29.04 -17.65 -0.52
C ILE A 182 30.01 -17.02 0.47
N ILE A 183 29.62 -15.92 1.13
CA ILE A 183 30.44 -15.26 2.15
C ILE A 183 30.76 -16.22 3.29
N HIS A 184 29.75 -16.94 3.81
CA HIS A 184 29.95 -17.89 4.90
C HIS A 184 30.86 -19.06 4.49
N THR A 185 30.77 -19.54 3.24
CA THR A 185 31.71 -20.57 2.75
C THR A 185 33.13 -20.04 2.63
N GLN A 186 33.31 -18.81 2.15
CA GLN A 186 34.63 -18.17 2.06
C GLN A 186 35.23 -17.93 3.45
N GLU A 187 34.43 -17.51 4.42
CA GLU A 187 34.87 -17.31 5.79
C GLU A 187 35.32 -18.62 6.43
N ASN A 188 34.58 -19.71 6.21
CA ASN A 188 35.00 -21.04 6.66
C ASN A 188 36.31 -21.48 6.01
N GLU A 189 36.48 -21.29 4.69
CA GLU A 189 37.74 -21.62 4.00
C GLU A 189 38.92 -20.78 4.50
N ILE A 190 38.70 -19.50 4.81
CA ILE A 190 39.73 -18.63 5.39
C ILE A 190 40.12 -19.13 6.78
N ASN A 191 39.14 -19.43 7.63
CA ASN A 191 39.38 -19.95 8.98
C ASN A 191 40.11 -21.30 8.95
N GLU A 192 39.77 -22.19 8.01
CA GLU A 192 40.47 -23.45 7.83
C GLU A 192 41.94 -23.24 7.43
N LYS A 193 42.20 -22.34 6.48
CA LYS A 193 43.57 -21.99 6.06
C LYS A 193 44.38 -21.32 7.18
N GLU A 194 43.76 -20.44 7.95
CA GLU A 194 44.41 -19.79 9.10
C GLU A 194 44.79 -20.82 10.17
N ASN A 195 43.89 -21.76 10.47
CA ASN A 195 44.18 -22.85 11.40
C ASN A 195 45.30 -23.76 10.90
N GLN A 196 45.31 -24.10 9.61
CA GLN A 196 46.41 -24.88 9.00
C GLN A 196 47.74 -24.15 9.12
N LEU A 197 47.78 -22.85 8.78
CA LEU A 197 48.99 -22.04 8.89
C LEU A 197 49.48 -21.96 10.34
N LEU A 198 48.57 -21.81 11.30
CA LEU A 198 48.92 -21.77 12.72
C LEU A 198 49.49 -23.11 13.19
N GLN A 199 48.91 -24.24 12.75
CA GLN A 199 49.45 -25.56 13.05
C GLN A 199 50.85 -25.77 12.46
N GLU A 200 51.07 -25.36 11.21
CA GLU A 200 52.39 -25.42 10.57
C GLU A 200 53.42 -24.57 11.32
N GLN A 201 53.04 -23.37 11.75
CA GLN A 201 53.91 -22.51 12.56
C GLN A 201 54.26 -23.14 13.92
N LEU A 202 53.26 -23.72 14.60
CA LEU A 202 53.48 -24.44 15.86
C LEU A 202 54.41 -25.64 15.67
N GLU A 203 54.21 -26.43 14.63
CA GLU A 203 55.06 -27.58 14.34
C GLU A 203 56.50 -27.14 14.04
N SER A 204 56.68 -26.09 13.24
CA SER A 204 58.00 -25.50 12.96
C SER A 204 58.70 -25.04 14.24
N LYS A 205 57.97 -24.37 15.15
CA LYS A 205 58.49 -23.95 16.45
C LYS A 205 58.86 -25.12 17.36
N ASN A 206 58.05 -26.18 17.36
CA ASN A 206 58.36 -27.41 18.11
C ASN A 206 59.60 -28.12 17.55
N ARG A 207 59.79 -28.15 16.22
CA ARG A 207 61.03 -28.68 15.61
C ARG A 207 62.25 -27.84 15.98
N GLU A 208 62.13 -26.51 15.97
CA GLU A 208 63.20 -25.60 16.42
C GLU A 208 63.61 -25.90 17.87
N LEU A 209 62.63 -26.11 18.75
CA LEU A 209 62.83 -26.47 20.15
C LEU A 209 63.56 -27.80 20.32
N ALA A 210 63.08 -28.84 19.64
CA ALA A 210 63.68 -30.17 19.71
C ALA A 210 65.16 -30.14 19.27
N SER A 211 65.46 -29.42 18.20
CA SER A 211 66.83 -29.24 17.71
C SER A 211 67.74 -28.58 18.76
N LYS A 212 67.29 -27.46 19.36
CA LYS A 212 68.05 -26.76 20.40
C LYS A 212 68.21 -27.58 21.68
N ALA A 213 67.19 -28.34 22.07
CA ALA A 213 67.27 -29.24 23.22
C ALA A 213 68.31 -30.36 22.99
N LEU A 214 68.36 -30.95 21.79
CA LEU A 214 69.39 -31.92 21.42
C LEU A 214 70.80 -31.32 21.44
N GLU A 215 70.96 -30.07 20.98
CA GLU A 215 72.23 -29.35 21.06
C GLU A 215 72.70 -29.18 22.51
N MET A 216 71.78 -28.80 23.42
CA MET A 216 72.07 -28.68 24.85
C MET A 216 72.45 -30.02 25.49
N LEU A 217 71.78 -31.11 25.13
CA LEU A 217 72.11 -32.45 25.61
C LEU A 217 73.53 -32.85 25.18
N ARG A 218 73.89 -32.65 23.91
CA ARG A 218 75.24 -32.93 23.39
C ARG A 218 76.31 -32.09 24.08
N TYR A 219 76.01 -30.81 24.32
CA TYR A 219 76.91 -29.93 25.05
C TYR A 219 77.12 -30.43 26.50
N ASN A 220 76.05 -30.85 27.18
CA ASN A 220 76.13 -31.46 28.52
C ASN A 220 76.95 -32.75 28.56
N GLU A 221 76.75 -33.67 27.60
CA GLU A 221 77.55 -34.90 27.51
C GLU A 221 79.04 -34.61 27.31
N THR A 222 79.34 -33.61 26.48
CA THR A 222 80.73 -33.18 26.23
C THR A 222 81.38 -32.63 27.50
N ILE A 223 80.69 -31.74 28.23
CA ILE A 223 81.18 -31.18 29.48
C ILE A 223 81.32 -32.26 30.56
N SER A 224 80.35 -33.17 30.66
CA SER A 224 80.40 -34.28 31.62
C SER A 224 81.61 -35.18 31.35
N SER A 225 81.90 -35.50 30.09
CA SER A 225 83.11 -36.27 29.71
C SER A 225 84.41 -35.52 30.04
N ILE A 226 84.44 -34.19 29.92
CA ILE A 226 85.60 -33.38 30.32
C ILE A 226 85.78 -33.43 31.84
N ILE A 227 84.70 -33.26 32.61
CA ILE A 227 84.72 -33.34 34.07
C ILE A 227 85.21 -34.72 34.52
N GLU A 228 84.66 -35.81 33.99
CA GLU A 228 85.10 -37.18 34.32
C GLU A 228 86.60 -37.39 34.05
N LYS A 229 87.10 -36.86 32.92
CA LYS A 229 88.53 -36.90 32.61
C LYS A 229 89.35 -36.10 33.64
N LEU A 230 88.91 -34.90 34.02
CA LEU A 230 89.57 -34.07 35.03
C LEU A 230 89.53 -34.72 36.42
N GLU A 231 88.42 -35.33 36.82
CA GLU A 231 88.29 -36.10 38.07
C GLU A 231 89.20 -37.32 38.06
N SER A 232 89.27 -38.06 36.95
CA SER A 232 90.17 -39.20 36.80
C SER A 232 91.64 -38.81 36.86
N LEU A 233 92.00 -37.58 36.46
CA LEU A 233 93.33 -37.03 36.63
C LEU A 233 93.54 -36.64 38.09
N ASN A 234 92.58 -35.96 38.71
CA ASN A 234 92.65 -35.56 40.11
C ASN A 234 92.84 -36.76 41.06
N ASN A 235 92.13 -37.87 40.82
CA ASN A 235 92.23 -39.08 41.65
C ASN A 235 93.53 -39.87 41.44
N ARG A 236 94.29 -39.64 40.35
CA ARG A 236 95.61 -40.27 40.14
C ARG A 236 96.73 -39.56 40.91
N PHE A 237 96.49 -38.32 41.34
CA PHE A 237 97.45 -37.50 42.08
C PHE A 237 97.09 -37.41 43.58
N ASP A 238 96.35 -38.39 44.09
CA ASP A 238 96.06 -38.55 45.52
C ASP A 238 97.36 -38.29 46.30
N GLU A 239 97.35 -37.24 47.13
CA GLU A 239 98.48 -36.74 47.95
C GLU A 239 99.32 -35.56 47.41
N LYS A 240 98.95 -34.88 46.31
CA LYS A 240 99.55 -33.57 45.92
C LYS A 240 98.55 -32.39 45.94
N PRO A 241 98.37 -31.71 47.09
CA PRO A 241 97.42 -30.61 47.26
C PRO A 241 97.60 -29.45 46.27
N GLU A 242 98.83 -29.22 45.81
CA GLU A 242 99.22 -28.18 44.85
C GLU A 242 98.62 -28.38 43.45
N VAL A 243 98.36 -29.65 43.05
CA VAL A 243 97.77 -30.01 41.75
C VAL A 243 96.26 -30.21 41.89
N MET A 244 95.80 -30.73 43.03
CA MET A 244 94.38 -31.02 43.25
C MET A 244 93.52 -29.75 43.36
N ARG A 245 94.04 -28.68 44.00
CA ARG A 245 93.27 -27.43 44.15
C ARG A 245 92.92 -26.79 42.80
N PRO A 246 93.88 -26.50 41.89
CA PRO A 246 93.57 -25.94 40.58
C PRO A 246 92.62 -26.80 39.74
N VAL A 247 92.76 -28.14 39.79
CA VAL A 247 91.86 -29.04 39.04
C VAL A 247 90.44 -29.00 39.59
N LYS A 248 90.28 -28.98 40.92
CA LYS A 248 88.96 -28.80 41.56
C LYS A 248 88.36 -27.43 41.25
N ASP A 249 89.18 -26.37 41.21
CA ASP A 249 88.73 -25.03 40.86
C ASP A 249 88.25 -24.98 39.40
N ILE A 250 88.97 -25.60 38.46
CA ILE A 250 88.57 -25.70 37.04
C ILE A 250 87.28 -26.52 36.88
N ILE A 251 87.14 -27.65 37.58
CA ILE A 251 85.91 -28.44 37.57
C ILE A 251 84.74 -27.58 38.08
N HIS A 252 84.94 -26.85 39.18
CA HIS A 252 83.92 -25.98 39.75
C HIS A 252 83.55 -24.81 38.83
N GLU A 253 84.53 -24.20 38.17
CA GLU A 253 84.33 -23.12 37.21
C GLU A 253 83.58 -23.60 35.97
N LEU A 254 83.97 -24.75 35.39
CA LEU A 254 83.27 -25.38 34.28
C LEU A 254 81.83 -25.72 34.66
N GLU A 255 81.62 -26.36 35.81
CA GLU A 255 80.29 -26.67 36.31
C GLU A 255 79.41 -25.42 36.46
N ASN A 256 79.94 -24.33 37.02
CA ASN A 256 79.19 -23.11 37.25
C ASN A 256 78.86 -22.37 35.94
N HIS A 257 79.84 -22.24 35.04
CA HIS A 257 79.62 -21.61 33.74
C HIS A 257 78.62 -22.38 32.88
N THR A 258 78.73 -23.71 32.86
CA THR A 258 77.83 -24.57 32.08
C THR A 258 76.41 -24.55 32.66
N LYS A 259 76.24 -24.63 33.99
CA LYS A 259 74.92 -24.54 34.65
C LYS A 259 74.19 -23.23 34.35
N GLN A 260 74.90 -22.09 34.36
CA GLN A 260 74.27 -20.79 34.13
C GLN A 260 73.93 -20.57 32.65
N ASN A 261 74.83 -20.90 31.72
CA ASN A 261 74.61 -20.65 30.30
C ASN A 261 73.51 -21.54 29.71
N ILE A 262 73.50 -22.84 30.02
CA ILE A 262 72.49 -23.77 29.49
C ILE A 262 71.10 -23.41 30.00
N TRP A 263 70.99 -23.08 31.28
CA TRP A 263 69.70 -22.72 31.85
C TRP A 263 69.15 -21.41 31.26
N ASN A 264 69.99 -20.39 31.11
CA ASN A 264 69.55 -19.11 30.55
C ASN A 264 69.08 -19.25 29.10
N GLU A 265 69.80 -20.04 28.30
CA GLU A 265 69.41 -20.29 26.91
C GLU A 265 68.13 -21.14 26.84
N PHE A 266 68.00 -22.16 27.70
CA PHE A 266 66.77 -22.95 27.83
C PHE A 266 65.58 -22.05 28.18
N GLU A 267 65.70 -21.20 29.20
CA GLU A 267 64.62 -20.35 29.69
C GLU A 267 64.17 -19.35 28.62
N LYS A 268 65.11 -18.81 27.83
CA LYS A 268 64.81 -17.92 26.71
C LYS A 268 64.00 -18.63 25.62
N ILE A 269 64.39 -19.83 25.24
CA ILE A 269 63.68 -20.63 24.23
C ILE A 269 62.31 -21.05 24.76
N PHE A 270 62.24 -21.52 26.01
CA PHE A 270 61.01 -21.98 26.64
C PHE A 270 59.98 -20.85 26.77
N LYS A 271 60.37 -19.65 27.24
CA LYS A 271 59.46 -18.48 27.33
C LYS A 271 58.90 -18.04 25.99
N ASN A 272 59.69 -18.16 24.92
CA ASN A 272 59.27 -17.77 23.57
C ASN A 272 58.13 -18.69 23.05
N ILE A 273 58.17 -19.98 23.40
CA ILE A 273 57.23 -20.98 22.87
C ILE A 273 56.05 -21.22 23.81
N HIS A 274 56.32 -21.30 25.11
CA HIS A 274 55.32 -21.51 26.15
C HIS A 274 55.07 -20.21 26.92
N SER A 275 54.68 -19.16 26.19
CA SER A 275 54.29 -17.88 26.78
C SER A 275 53.12 -18.09 27.74
N GLY A 276 53.18 -17.53 28.94
CA GLY A 276 52.14 -17.70 29.95
C GLY A 276 52.30 -18.94 30.84
N PHE A 277 53.21 -19.88 30.56
CA PHE A 277 53.37 -21.08 31.40
C PHE A 277 53.77 -20.74 32.83
N TYR A 278 54.75 -19.84 32.99
CA TYR A 278 55.23 -19.46 34.32
C TYR A 278 54.16 -18.71 35.11
N GLU A 279 53.42 -17.83 34.44
CA GLU A 279 52.32 -17.06 35.01
C GLU A 279 51.23 -18.01 35.51
N LYS A 280 50.72 -18.91 34.67
CA LYS A 280 49.69 -19.89 35.06
C LYS A 280 50.18 -20.86 36.14
N LEU A 281 51.42 -21.34 36.03
CA LEU A 281 51.97 -22.27 37.02
C LEU A 281 52.07 -21.61 38.40
N LEU A 282 52.47 -20.33 38.44
CA LEU A 282 52.59 -19.57 39.67
C LEU A 282 51.23 -19.08 40.19
N GLU A 283 50.23 -18.88 39.34
CA GLU A 283 48.84 -18.67 39.77
C GLU A 283 48.29 -19.90 40.49
N ILE A 284 48.56 -21.11 39.97
CA ILE A 284 48.13 -22.37 40.59
C ILE A 284 48.90 -22.65 41.89
N CYS A 285 50.21 -22.38 41.91
CA CYS A 285 51.06 -22.64 43.07
C CYS A 285 52.15 -21.56 43.23
N PRO A 286 51.87 -20.48 43.97
CA PRO A 286 52.84 -19.39 44.19
C PRO A 286 54.07 -19.78 45.02
N GLU A 287 53.99 -20.85 45.82
CA GLU A 287 55.04 -21.30 46.75
C GLU A 287 56.12 -22.18 46.10
N LEU A 288 56.13 -22.28 44.77
CA LEU A 288 57.14 -23.05 44.06
C LEU A 288 58.50 -22.37 44.17
N THR A 289 59.51 -23.15 44.56
CA THR A 289 60.90 -22.68 44.57
C THR A 289 61.44 -22.58 43.15
N ALA A 290 62.48 -21.76 42.94
CA ALA A 290 63.14 -21.66 41.64
C ALA A 290 63.49 -23.04 41.06
N THR A 291 64.06 -23.96 41.85
CA THR A 291 64.40 -25.33 41.39
C THR A 291 63.18 -26.12 40.93
N GLU A 292 62.05 -25.98 41.61
CA GLU A 292 60.80 -26.66 41.26
C GLU A 292 60.22 -26.08 39.96
N ILE A 293 60.23 -24.74 39.79
CA ILE A 293 59.82 -24.06 38.56
C ILE A 293 60.66 -24.52 37.37
N LYS A 294 61.99 -24.57 37.54
CA LYS A 294 62.91 -25.05 36.49
C LYS A 294 62.60 -26.49 36.09
N THR A 295 62.36 -27.34 37.07
CA THR A 295 62.03 -28.76 36.85
C THR A 295 60.68 -28.91 36.16
N ALA A 296 59.68 -28.12 36.52
CA ALA A 296 58.36 -28.13 35.88
C ALA A 296 58.44 -27.73 34.40
N ALA A 297 59.24 -26.72 34.05
CA ALA A 297 59.48 -26.31 32.67
C ALA A 297 60.16 -27.42 31.84
N LEU A 298 61.15 -28.13 32.41
CA LEU A 298 61.79 -29.26 31.73
C LEU A 298 60.84 -30.45 31.55
N LEU A 299 59.97 -30.71 32.54
CA LEU A 299 58.94 -31.75 32.46
C LEU A 299 57.85 -31.44 31.44
N LYS A 300 57.50 -30.16 31.27
CA LYS A 300 56.57 -29.69 30.23
C LYS A 300 57.05 -30.07 28.83
N LEU A 301 58.37 -30.11 28.63
CA LEU A 301 59.00 -30.56 27.38
C LEU A 301 59.13 -32.09 27.27
N ASN A 302 58.47 -32.84 28.15
CA ASN A 302 58.52 -34.30 28.21
C ASN A 302 59.92 -34.89 28.47
N LEU A 303 60.84 -34.14 29.06
CA LEU A 303 62.16 -34.64 29.40
C LEU A 303 62.10 -35.67 30.53
N THR A 304 62.84 -36.75 30.37
CA THR A 304 62.96 -37.82 31.37
C THR A 304 63.74 -37.32 32.59
N THR A 305 63.54 -37.97 33.74
CA THR A 305 64.28 -37.68 34.97
C THR A 305 65.81 -37.73 34.78
N LYS A 306 66.28 -38.60 33.88
CA LYS A 306 67.70 -38.74 33.54
C LYS A 306 68.21 -37.54 32.73
N GLU A 307 67.46 -37.11 31.72
CA GLU A 307 67.82 -35.93 30.92
C GLU A 307 67.77 -34.65 31.75
N ILE A 308 66.77 -34.50 32.63
CA ILE A 308 66.68 -33.37 33.56
C ILE A 308 67.88 -33.35 34.52
N ALA A 309 68.31 -34.51 35.02
CA ALA A 309 69.47 -34.63 35.90
C ALA A 309 70.75 -34.17 35.18
N ALA A 310 70.92 -34.59 33.92
CA ALA A 310 72.04 -34.16 33.08
C ALA A 310 72.02 -32.65 32.81
N ILE A 311 70.86 -32.08 32.46
CA ILE A 311 70.72 -30.64 32.17
C ILE A 311 70.89 -29.77 33.42
N ALA A 312 70.38 -30.24 34.57
CA ALA A 312 70.42 -29.48 35.82
C ALA A 312 71.71 -29.69 36.63
N PHE A 313 72.64 -30.55 36.15
CA PHE A 313 73.83 -30.99 36.89
C PHE A 313 73.50 -31.43 38.31
N LYS A 314 72.48 -32.28 38.44
CA LYS A 314 72.02 -32.84 39.71
C LYS A 314 71.95 -34.36 39.59
N SER A 315 72.02 -35.05 40.72
CA SER A 315 71.78 -36.49 40.71
C SER A 315 70.34 -36.80 40.32
N GLU A 316 70.12 -37.93 39.64
CA GLU A 316 68.77 -38.41 39.32
C GLU A 316 67.88 -38.50 40.57
N GLY A 317 68.44 -38.92 41.71
CA GLY A 317 67.75 -38.95 43.00
C GLY A 317 67.30 -37.56 43.48
N GLY A 318 68.11 -36.52 43.24
CA GLY A 318 67.75 -35.13 43.51
C GLY A 318 66.59 -34.64 42.63
N ILE A 319 66.56 -35.05 41.36
CA ILE A 319 65.44 -34.74 40.47
C ILE A 319 64.16 -35.49 40.87
N LYS A 320 64.24 -36.78 41.21
CA LYS A 320 63.10 -37.55 41.74
C LYS A 320 62.49 -36.89 42.98
N THR A 321 63.34 -36.38 43.87
CA THR A 321 62.89 -35.67 45.08
C THR A 321 62.18 -34.36 44.73
N THR A 322 62.71 -33.60 43.77
CA THR A 322 62.07 -32.36 43.28
C THR A 322 60.71 -32.66 42.62
N ARG A 323 60.61 -33.71 41.79
CA ARG A 323 59.35 -34.18 41.18
C ARG A 323 58.30 -34.53 42.24
N TYR A 324 58.70 -35.24 43.29
CA TYR A 324 57.82 -35.57 44.41
C TYR A 324 57.27 -34.32 45.10
N ARG A 325 58.12 -33.31 45.36
CA ARG A 325 57.70 -32.05 45.98
C ARG A 325 56.75 -31.26 45.09
N LEU A 326 57.07 -31.14 43.80
CA LEU A 326 56.20 -30.54 42.78
C LEU A 326 54.82 -31.19 42.81
N ARG A 327 54.77 -32.51 42.74
CA ARG A 327 53.51 -33.28 42.77
C ARG A 327 52.69 -33.00 44.03
N LYS A 328 53.33 -33.00 45.20
CA LYS A 328 52.67 -32.75 46.49
C LYS A 328 52.12 -31.32 46.57
N LYS A 329 52.90 -30.31 46.13
CA LYS A 329 52.49 -28.90 46.12
C LYS A 329 51.37 -28.62 45.11
N LEU A 330 51.33 -29.37 44.01
CA LEU A 330 50.27 -29.30 43.00
C LEU A 330 49.06 -30.19 43.32
N GLY A 331 49.04 -30.87 44.48
CA GLY A 331 47.90 -31.68 44.93
C GLY A 331 47.63 -32.95 44.11
N LEU A 332 48.63 -33.46 43.36
CA LEU A 332 48.45 -34.59 42.45
C LEU A 332 48.72 -35.95 43.13
N SER A 333 47.89 -36.96 42.83
CA SER A 333 48.03 -38.34 43.33
C SER A 333 48.51 -39.28 42.23
N GLY A 334 49.76 -39.78 42.34
CA GLY A 334 50.42 -40.69 41.38
C GLY A 334 51.46 -39.99 40.48
N ASP A 335 52.58 -40.67 40.18
CA ASP A 335 53.70 -40.06 39.41
C ASP A 335 53.35 -39.82 37.93
N ASP A 336 52.48 -40.65 37.37
CA ASP A 336 52.08 -40.61 35.95
C ASP A 336 51.23 -39.39 35.60
N LYS A 337 50.71 -38.65 36.59
CA LYS A 337 49.83 -37.49 36.39
C LYS A 337 50.57 -36.15 36.36
N LEU A 338 51.81 -36.10 36.83
CA LEU A 338 52.56 -34.83 36.92
C LEU A 338 52.87 -34.24 35.55
N VAL A 339 53.39 -35.06 34.62
CA VAL A 339 53.75 -34.59 33.27
C VAL A 339 52.49 -34.22 32.46
N PRO A 340 51.44 -35.06 32.37
CA PRO A 340 50.20 -34.67 31.68
C PRO A 340 49.55 -33.40 32.23
N PHE A 341 49.57 -33.20 33.55
CA PHE A 341 49.07 -31.98 34.18
C PHE A 341 49.85 -30.75 33.73
N LEU A 342 51.19 -30.80 33.79
CA LEU A 342 52.03 -29.70 33.32
C LEU A 342 51.83 -29.46 31.81
N MET A 343 51.63 -30.50 31.01
CA MET A 343 51.33 -30.40 29.57
C MET A 343 50.01 -29.67 29.27
N GLN A 344 49.08 -29.58 30.21
CA GLN A 344 47.81 -28.88 30.04
C GLN A 344 47.82 -27.40 30.48
N ILE A 345 48.80 -26.99 31.28
CA ILE A 345 49.05 -25.58 31.67
C ILE A 345 49.63 -24.80 30.50
#